data_AF-A0A3Q8W6B7-F1
#
_entry.id   AF-A0A3Q8W6B7-F1
#
_cell.length_a   1.000
_cell.length_b   1.000
_cell.length_c   1.000
_cell.angle_alpha   90.00
_cell.angle_beta   90.00
_cell.angle_gamma   90.00
#
_symmetry.space_group_name_H-M   'P 1'
#
loop_
_entity.id
_entity.type
_entity.pdbx_description
1 polymer ?
#
loop_
_entity_poly.entity_id
_entity_poly.type
_entity_poly.pdbx_seq_one_letter_code
_entity_poly.pdbx_strand_id
1 'polypeptide(L)'
;MSSDTSSAKAIGDVEGVSLYDTDNPAPYIEAPRKRTGKTPRSTRGNFEMAAWLFMRLSGIVLVVLVIGHLVIQLVLDGGVSKIGFAFVAGRWASPFWQVWDLLMLWLAMLHGSNGLRTVINDYAERANTRLWLKGLLYTATVFTILLGTLVIFTFDPNIR
;
A
#
# COMPACT_ATOMS: atom_id res chain seq x y z
N MET A 1 -71.36 -40.63 -28.57
CA MET A 1 -71.55 -39.17 -28.51
C MET A 1 -70.63 -38.64 -27.44
N SER A 2 -69.89 -37.57 -27.77
CA SER A 2 -69.01 -36.75 -26.92
C SER A 2 -69.70 -36.26 -25.64
N SER A 3 -69.07 -35.71 -24.60
CA SER A 3 -67.88 -34.83 -24.51
C SER A 3 -67.57 -34.56 -23.01
N ASP A 4 -66.29 -34.35 -22.68
CA ASP A 4 -65.68 -33.40 -21.73
C ASP A 4 -66.40 -33.06 -20.40
N THR A 5 -65.75 -32.88 -19.24
CA THR A 5 -64.72 -31.85 -18.99
C THR A 5 -64.18 -31.97 -17.56
N SER A 6 -62.96 -31.48 -17.36
CA SER A 6 -62.48 -30.71 -16.19
C SER A 6 -61.85 -31.43 -14.98
N SER A 7 -60.53 -31.49 -15.04
CA SER A 7 -59.55 -31.28 -13.95
C SER A 7 -60.05 -30.48 -12.73
N ALA A 8 -59.77 -30.98 -11.51
CA ALA A 8 -59.71 -30.16 -10.30
C ALA A 8 -58.78 -30.77 -9.22
N LYS A 9 -57.52 -30.30 -9.24
CA LYS A 9 -56.68 -29.93 -8.08
C LYS A 9 -56.46 -30.99 -6.97
N ALA A 10 -55.51 -31.89 -7.21
CA ALA A 10 -54.86 -32.71 -6.17
C ALA A 10 -53.63 -31.99 -5.55
N ILE A 11 -53.80 -30.73 -5.14
CA ILE A 11 -52.79 -29.98 -4.37
C ILE A 11 -53.55 -29.25 -3.27
N GLY A 12 -53.49 -29.78 -2.04
CA GLY A 12 -54.01 -29.11 -0.86
C GLY A 12 -53.20 -27.86 -0.53
N ASP A 13 -53.86 -26.85 0.03
CA ASP A 13 -53.24 -25.58 0.44
C ASP A 13 -52.22 -25.82 1.57
N VAL A 14 -50.97 -26.12 1.20
CA VAL A 14 -49.82 -26.20 2.11
C VAL A 14 -49.22 -24.83 2.45
N GLU A 15 -49.76 -23.75 1.89
CA GLU A 15 -49.28 -22.38 2.08
C GLU A 15 -49.80 -21.69 3.36
N GLY A 16 -50.70 -22.32 4.12
CA GLY A 16 -51.33 -21.71 5.30
C GLY A 16 -50.77 -22.13 6.67
N VAL A 17 -49.88 -23.12 6.74
CA VAL A 17 -49.39 -23.64 8.02
C VAL A 17 -48.13 -22.87 8.43
N SER A 18 -48.29 -21.88 9.31
CA SER A 18 -47.15 -21.27 9.98
C SER A 18 -46.45 -22.34 10.83
N LEU A 19 -45.22 -22.70 10.45
CA LEU A 19 -44.38 -23.66 11.20
C LEU A 19 -43.94 -23.12 12.56
N TYR A 20 -44.20 -21.84 12.82
CA TYR A 20 -43.82 -21.13 14.02
C TYR A 20 -45.07 -20.51 14.66
N ASP A 21 -45.16 -20.64 15.98
CA ASP A 21 -46.23 -20.07 16.80
C ASP A 21 -45.60 -19.44 18.05
N THR A 22 -46.41 -18.81 18.88
CA THR A 22 -46.04 -18.16 20.14
C THR A 22 -45.30 -19.12 21.08
N ASP A 23 -45.71 -20.39 21.09
CA ASP A 23 -45.08 -21.46 21.88
C ASP A 23 -43.89 -22.14 21.16
N ASN A 24 -43.69 -21.86 19.87
CA ASN A 24 -42.59 -22.38 19.05
C ASN A 24 -42.04 -21.28 18.09
N PRO A 25 -41.33 -20.27 18.61
CA PRO A 25 -40.87 -19.15 17.80
C PRO A 25 -39.77 -19.59 16.81
N ALA A 26 -39.67 -18.88 15.69
CA ALA A 26 -38.64 -19.14 14.69
C ALA A 26 -37.22 -19.01 15.29
N PRO A 27 -36.28 -19.91 14.91
CA PRO A 27 -34.90 -19.82 15.38
C PRO A 27 -34.31 -18.45 15.08
N TYR A 28 -33.82 -17.76 16.10
CA TYR A 28 -33.14 -16.49 15.92
C TYR A 28 -31.83 -16.71 15.15
N ILE A 29 -31.82 -16.36 13.87
CA ILE A 29 -30.60 -16.36 13.06
C ILE A 29 -29.81 -15.12 13.45
N GLU A 30 -28.72 -15.32 14.20
CA GLU A 30 -27.78 -14.23 14.46
C GLU A 30 -27.30 -13.67 13.13
N ALA A 31 -27.43 -12.35 12.95
CA ALA A 31 -26.93 -11.71 11.75
C ALA A 31 -25.44 -12.06 11.57
N PRO A 32 -24.98 -12.46 10.38
CA PRO A 32 -23.61 -12.94 10.15
C PRO A 32 -22.51 -11.91 10.49
N ARG A 33 -22.88 -10.66 10.76
CA ARG A 33 -21.99 -9.56 11.18
C ARG A 33 -22.08 -9.19 12.66
N LYS A 34 -22.76 -9.99 13.50
CA LYS A 34 -22.80 -9.73 14.94
C LYS A 34 -21.40 -9.90 15.53
N ARG A 35 -20.80 -8.81 16.01
CA ARG A 35 -19.50 -8.84 16.70
C ARG A 35 -19.63 -9.72 17.95
N THR A 36 -18.83 -10.79 18.01
CA THR A 36 -18.73 -11.69 19.17
C THR A 36 -17.48 -11.38 19.98
N GLY A 37 -17.35 -11.95 21.18
CA GLY A 37 -16.10 -11.88 21.96
C GLY A 37 -14.88 -12.48 21.25
N LYS A 38 -15.09 -13.26 20.18
CA LYS A 38 -14.04 -13.85 19.34
C LYS A 38 -13.70 -13.03 18.09
N THR A 39 -14.50 -12.01 17.73
CA THR A 39 -14.12 -11.12 16.63
C THR A 39 -12.88 -10.30 17.06
N PRO A 40 -11.77 -10.34 16.29
CA PRO A 40 -10.61 -9.52 16.59
C PRO A 40 -11.04 -8.06 16.74
N ARG A 41 -10.70 -7.46 17.87
CA ARG A 41 -10.93 -6.05 18.09
C ARG A 41 -10.05 -5.33 17.08
N SER A 42 -10.65 -4.80 16.00
CA SER A 42 -9.96 -3.89 15.06
C SER A 42 -9.09 -2.96 15.89
N THR A 43 -7.78 -3.14 15.75
CA THR A 43 -6.78 -2.42 16.54
C THR A 43 -7.02 -0.96 16.23
N ARG A 44 -7.45 -0.21 17.25
CA ARG A 44 -8.07 1.11 17.15
C ARG A 44 -7.03 2.20 16.88
N GLY A 45 -6.24 2.04 15.82
CA GLY A 45 -5.20 2.98 15.42
C GLY A 45 -5.33 3.29 13.93
N ASN A 46 -5.32 4.56 13.58
CA ASN A 46 -5.36 5.04 12.19
C ASN A 46 -4.05 4.74 11.42
N PHE A 47 -3.23 3.81 11.89
CA PHE A 47 -1.93 3.50 11.30
C PHE A 47 -2.07 2.91 9.90
N GLU A 48 -3.04 1.99 9.70
CA GLU A 48 -3.32 1.44 8.37
C GLU A 48 -3.80 2.53 7.41
N MET A 49 -4.67 3.43 7.88
CA MET A 49 -5.12 4.58 7.09
C MET A 49 -3.96 5.54 6.77
N ALA A 50 -3.09 5.83 7.74
CA ALA A 50 -1.93 6.69 7.55
C ALA A 50 -0.91 6.08 6.58
N ALA A 51 -0.60 4.79 6.72
CA ALA A 51 0.27 4.06 5.81
C ALA A 51 -0.33 3.98 4.40
N TRP A 52 -1.65 3.75 4.30
CA TRP A 52 -2.36 3.77 3.04
C TRP A 52 -2.24 5.15 2.37
N LEU A 53 -2.57 6.22 3.10
CA LEU A 53 -2.54 7.59 2.60
C LEU A 53 -1.13 8.00 2.20
N PHE A 54 -0.12 7.67 3.02
CA PHE A 54 1.28 7.90 2.73
C PHE A 54 1.67 7.29 1.38
N MET A 55 1.36 6.01 1.12
CA MET A 55 1.71 5.36 -0.15
C MET A 55 1.10 6.08 -1.37
N ARG A 56 -0.12 6.63 -1.26
CA ARG A 56 -0.79 7.30 -2.38
C ARG A 56 -0.19 8.68 -2.61
N LEU A 57 -0.12 9.50 -1.56
CA LEU A 57 0.39 10.86 -1.66
C LEU A 57 1.87 10.88 -2.05
N SER A 58 2.69 10.04 -1.42
CA SER A 58 4.11 9.93 -1.78
C SER A 58 4.29 9.46 -3.22
N GLY A 59 3.48 8.52 -3.71
CA GLY A 59 3.53 8.08 -5.11
C GLY A 59 3.29 9.22 -6.10
N ILE A 60 2.26 10.04 -5.87
CA ILE A 60 1.96 11.21 -6.72
C ILE A 60 3.11 12.21 -6.73
N VAL A 61 3.66 12.54 -5.54
CA VAL A 61 4.80 13.45 -5.43
C VAL A 61 6.04 12.85 -6.12
N LEU A 62 6.28 11.55 -5.95
CA LEU A 62 7.40 10.85 -6.57
C LEU A 62 7.32 10.82 -8.09
N VAL A 63 6.13 10.77 -8.70
CA VAL A 63 5.99 10.88 -10.16
C VAL A 63 6.64 12.16 -10.67
N VAL A 64 6.34 13.30 -10.03
CA VAL A 64 6.93 14.60 -10.42
C VAL A 64 8.43 14.63 -10.13
N LEU A 65 8.83 14.23 -8.92
CA LEU A 65 10.22 14.27 -8.50
C LEU A 65 11.11 13.39 -9.38
N VAL A 66 10.76 12.11 -9.53
CA VAL A 66 11.54 11.10 -10.26
C VAL A 66 11.57 11.41 -11.75
N ILE A 67 10.43 11.73 -12.38
CA ILE A 67 10.43 12.07 -13.82
C ILE A 67 11.25 13.32 -14.07
N GLY A 68 11.09 14.38 -13.26
CA GLY A 68 11.89 15.59 -13.40
C GLY A 68 13.40 15.30 -13.28
N HIS A 69 13.78 14.46 -12.31
CA HIS A 69 15.17 14.02 -12.17
C HIS A 69 15.65 13.21 -13.39
N LEU A 70 14.89 12.23 -13.86
CA LEU A 70 15.27 11.46 -15.05
C LEU A 70 15.43 12.34 -16.30
N VAL A 71 14.53 13.31 -16.52
CA VAL A 71 14.61 14.22 -17.67
C VAL A 71 15.87 15.08 -17.64
N ILE A 72 16.19 15.70 -16.50
CA ILE A 72 17.37 16.56 -16.36
C ILE A 72 18.67 15.77 -16.54
N GLN A 73 18.70 14.55 -16.02
CA GLN A 73 19.86 13.68 -16.04
C GLN A 73 20.08 13.02 -17.41
N LEU A 74 19.02 12.48 -18.03
CA LEU A 74 19.15 11.63 -19.23
C LEU A 74 18.80 12.33 -20.53
N VAL A 75 17.88 13.31 -20.53
CA VAL A 75 17.29 13.86 -21.76
C VAL A 75 17.88 15.23 -22.11
N LEU A 76 18.04 16.11 -21.11
CA LEU A 76 18.54 17.47 -21.35
C LEU A 76 20.06 17.52 -21.52
N ASP A 77 20.57 18.62 -22.10
CA ASP A 77 21.98 19.04 -22.22
C ASP A 77 23.04 17.97 -22.53
N GLY A 78 22.71 16.96 -23.33
CA GLY A 78 23.66 15.90 -23.72
C GLY A 78 23.56 14.59 -22.93
N GLY A 79 22.60 14.48 -22.01
CA GLY A 79 22.27 13.23 -21.30
C GLY A 79 23.38 12.73 -20.37
N VAL A 80 23.54 11.40 -20.27
CA VAL A 80 24.40 10.76 -19.24
C VAL A 80 25.88 11.11 -19.35
N SER A 81 26.36 11.49 -20.54
CA SER A 81 27.77 11.78 -20.80
C SER A 81 28.26 13.04 -20.11
N LYS A 82 27.35 13.96 -19.73
CA LYS A 82 27.67 15.20 -19.02
C LYS A 82 27.72 15.03 -17.49
N ILE A 83 27.21 13.89 -16.98
CA ILE A 83 27.07 13.67 -15.55
C ILE A 83 28.46 13.39 -14.97
N GLY A 84 28.93 14.31 -14.13
CA GLY A 84 30.20 14.21 -13.44
C GLY A 84 30.24 15.11 -12.21
N PHE A 85 31.39 15.18 -11.55
CA PHE A 85 31.55 15.95 -10.31
C PHE A 85 31.16 17.42 -10.48
N ALA A 86 31.65 18.09 -11.53
CA ALA A 86 31.36 19.50 -11.78
C ALA A 86 29.86 19.77 -12.00
N PHE A 87 29.16 18.87 -12.68
CA PHE A 87 27.72 18.97 -12.88
C PHE A 87 26.96 18.84 -11.56
N VAL A 88 27.31 17.85 -10.73
CA VAL A 88 26.70 17.68 -9.40
C VAL A 88 27.01 18.88 -8.50
N ALA A 89 28.26 19.36 -8.50
CA ALA A 89 28.68 20.53 -7.73
C ALA A 89 27.91 21.79 -8.14
N GLY A 90 27.76 22.05 -9.44
CA GLY A 90 26.99 23.18 -9.94
C GLY A 90 25.50 23.11 -9.58
N ARG A 91 24.91 21.92 -9.62
CA ARG A 91 23.52 21.69 -9.23
C ARG A 91 23.33 21.88 -7.73
N TRP A 92 24.16 21.24 -6.91
CA TRP A 92 24.09 21.33 -5.45
C TRP A 92 24.58 22.67 -4.89
N ALA A 93 25.09 23.58 -5.71
CA ALA A 93 25.31 24.97 -5.32
C ALA A 93 23.98 25.71 -5.00
N SER A 94 22.85 25.23 -5.52
CA SER A 94 21.52 25.76 -5.19
C SER A 94 20.79 24.89 -4.14
N PRO A 95 20.30 25.49 -3.04
CA PRO A 95 19.52 24.75 -2.03
C PRO A 95 18.27 24.07 -2.59
N PHE A 96 17.70 24.61 -3.68
CA PHE A 96 16.54 24.02 -4.34
C PHE A 96 16.80 22.56 -4.76
N TRP A 97 17.95 22.30 -5.37
CA TRP A 97 18.28 20.96 -5.86
C TRP A 97 18.67 20.01 -4.74
N GLN A 98 19.30 20.51 -3.67
CA GLN A 98 19.56 19.72 -2.47
C GLN A 98 18.25 19.24 -1.84
N VAL A 99 17.26 20.14 -1.70
CA VAL A 99 15.93 19.79 -1.17
C VAL A 99 15.19 18.84 -2.11
N TRP A 100 15.26 19.05 -3.43
CA TRP A 100 14.67 18.15 -4.41
C TRP A 100 15.21 16.71 -4.26
N ASP A 101 16.53 16.55 -4.22
CA ASP A 101 17.17 15.24 -4.11
C ASP A 101 16.95 14.62 -2.72
N LEU A 102 16.95 15.42 -1.65
CA LEU A 102 16.65 14.97 -0.30
C LEU A 102 15.21 14.47 -0.16
N LEU A 103 14.23 15.23 -0.65
CA LEU A 103 12.82 14.83 -0.63
C LEU A 103 12.62 13.55 -1.45
N MET A 104 13.24 13.46 -2.61
CA MET A 104 13.16 12.25 -3.43
C MET A 104 13.79 11.05 -2.71
N LEU A 105 14.98 11.20 -2.13
CA LEU A 105 15.65 10.15 -1.36
C LEU A 105 14.73 9.62 -0.26
N TRP A 106 14.22 10.51 0.59
CA TRP A 106 13.39 10.12 1.72
C TRP A 106 12.06 9.50 1.26
N LEU A 107 11.35 10.13 0.32
CA LEU A 107 10.07 9.62 -0.15
C LEU A 107 10.23 8.30 -0.90
N ALA A 108 11.23 8.17 -1.78
CA ALA A 108 11.45 6.95 -2.56
C ALA A 108 11.84 5.78 -1.66
N MET A 109 12.74 6.00 -0.70
CA MET A 109 13.14 4.95 0.24
C MET A 109 11.98 4.54 1.14
N LEU A 110 11.25 5.49 1.74
CA LEU A 110 10.12 5.15 2.61
C LEU A 110 8.95 4.51 1.84
N HIS A 111 8.66 4.98 0.62
CA HIS A 111 7.63 4.39 -0.25
C HIS A 111 8.03 2.98 -0.69
N GLY A 112 9.25 2.81 -1.21
CA GLY A 112 9.78 1.53 -1.66
C GLY A 112 9.84 0.50 -0.52
N SER A 113 10.31 0.90 0.66
CA SER A 113 10.41 0.00 1.81
C SER A 113 9.06 -0.40 2.39
N ASN A 114 8.06 0.50 2.38
CA ASN A 114 6.70 0.13 2.75
C ASN A 114 6.07 -0.82 1.72
N GLY A 115 6.28 -0.60 0.43
CA GLY A 115 5.84 -1.51 -0.63
C GLY A 115 6.48 -2.90 -0.50
N LEU A 116 7.80 -2.95 -0.37
CA LEU A 116 8.55 -4.20 -0.26
C LEU A 116 8.25 -4.95 1.05
N ARG A 117 7.95 -4.24 2.14
CA ARG A 117 7.45 -4.86 3.38
C ARG A 117 6.17 -5.64 3.12
N THR A 118 5.23 -5.09 2.34
CA THR A 118 3.97 -5.77 1.97
C THR A 118 4.28 -7.01 1.14
N VAL A 119 5.11 -6.87 0.10
CA VAL A 119 5.58 -8.02 -0.71
C VAL A 119 6.21 -9.12 0.15
N ILE A 120 7.10 -8.77 1.09
CA ILE A 120 7.71 -9.75 2.00
C ILE A 120 6.65 -10.44 2.87
N ASN A 121 5.65 -9.72 3.35
CA ASN A 121 4.57 -10.33 4.14
C ASN A 121 3.74 -11.32 3.33
N ASP A 122 3.51 -11.02 2.05
CA ASP A 122 2.63 -11.79 1.18
C ASP A 122 3.34 -13.03 0.60
N TYR A 123 4.65 -12.93 0.31
CA TYR A 123 5.39 -13.99 -0.38
C TYR A 123 6.34 -14.81 0.52
N ALA A 124 6.77 -14.30 1.69
CA ALA A 124 7.67 -15.06 2.56
C ALA A 124 6.89 -16.01 3.50
N GLU A 125 6.74 -17.26 3.09
CA GLU A 125 6.00 -18.29 3.83
C GLU A 125 6.61 -18.61 5.20
N ARG A 126 7.95 -18.76 5.27
CA ARG A 126 8.67 -19.13 6.49
C ARG A 126 8.92 -17.92 7.39
N ALA A 127 8.65 -18.06 8.70
CA ALA A 127 8.83 -17.00 9.69
C ALA A 127 10.28 -16.48 9.75
N ASN A 128 11.27 -17.38 9.74
CA ASN A 128 12.68 -16.99 9.78
C ASN A 128 13.10 -16.21 8.53
N THR A 129 12.67 -16.65 7.35
CA THR A 129 12.95 -15.94 6.09
C THR A 129 12.35 -14.54 6.12
N ARG A 130 11.09 -14.40 6.58
CA ARG A 130 10.41 -13.11 6.71
C ARG A 130 11.14 -12.16 7.66
N LEU A 131 11.65 -12.68 8.79
CA LEU A 131 12.42 -11.91 9.76
C LEU A 131 13.70 -11.37 9.13
N TRP A 132 14.50 -12.24 8.47
CA TRP A 132 15.75 -11.83 7.83
C TRP A 132 15.53 -10.83 6.68
N LEU A 133 14.54 -11.07 5.82
CA LEU A 133 14.21 -10.16 4.72
C LEU A 133 13.80 -8.78 5.22
N LYS A 134 12.98 -8.70 6.27
CA LYS A 134 12.63 -7.41 6.88
C LYS A 134 13.81 -6.74 7.56
N GLY A 135 14.63 -7.52 8.27
CA GLY A 135 15.85 -7.01 8.90
C GLY A 135 16.78 -6.38 7.86
N LEU A 136 17.05 -7.09 6.77
CA LEU A 136 17.87 -6.57 5.67
C LEU A 136 17.24 -5.33 5.03
N LEU A 137 15.93 -5.37 4.75
CA LEU A 137 15.21 -4.23 4.18
C LEU A 137 15.36 -2.98 5.04
N TYR A 138 15.07 -3.06 6.35
CA TYR A 138 15.15 -1.91 7.23
C TYR A 138 16.58 -1.40 7.41
N THR A 139 17.55 -2.29 7.55
CA THR A 139 18.96 -1.91 7.63
C THR A 139 19.41 -1.18 6.37
N ALA A 140 19.14 -1.74 5.18
CA ALA A 140 19.49 -1.10 3.92
C ALA A 140 18.77 0.25 3.74
N THR A 141 17.49 0.33 4.13
CA THR A 141 16.71 1.58 4.05
C THR A 141 17.33 2.68 4.89
N VAL A 142 17.56 2.39 6.17
CA VAL A 142 18.12 3.37 7.12
C VAL A 142 19.54 3.76 6.70
N PHE A 143 20.36 2.78 6.34
CA PHE A 143 21.73 3.03 5.87
C PHE A 143 21.75 3.97 4.67
N THR A 144 20.96 3.69 3.62
CA THR A 144 20.91 4.53 2.41
C THR A 144 20.36 5.92 2.69
N ILE A 145 19.31 6.06 3.52
CA ILE A 145 18.78 7.37 3.89
C ILE A 145 19.84 8.19 4.64
N LEU A 146 20.50 7.61 5.63
CA LEU A 146 21.50 8.31 6.43
C LEU A 146 22.73 8.68 5.59
N LEU A 147 23.25 7.72 4.81
CA LEU A 147 24.40 7.95 3.94
C LEU A 147 24.09 9.02 2.89
N GLY A 148 22.95 8.94 2.21
CA GLY A 148 22.55 9.94 1.22
C GLY A 148 22.31 11.32 1.83
N THR A 149 21.67 11.38 2.99
CA THR A 149 21.46 12.65 3.72
C THR A 149 22.79 13.25 4.15
N LEU A 150 23.72 12.44 4.67
CA LEU A 150 25.07 12.87 5.01
C LEU A 150 25.76 13.46 3.78
N VAL A 151 25.80 12.71 2.67
CA VAL A 151 26.46 13.15 1.43
C VAL A 151 25.91 14.48 0.93
N ILE A 152 24.60 14.71 0.97
CA ILE A 152 24.00 15.98 0.53
C ILE A 152 24.47 17.15 1.40
N PHE A 153 24.51 16.98 2.73
CA PHE A 153 24.86 18.07 3.65
C PHE A 153 26.36 18.25 3.88
N THR A 154 27.17 17.23 3.65
CA THR A 154 28.63 17.29 3.80
C THR A 154 29.35 17.40 2.46
N PHE A 155 28.64 17.65 1.36
CA PHE A 155 29.26 17.83 0.06
C PHE A 155 30.06 19.14 0.02
N ASP A 156 31.35 19.04 -0.30
CA ASP A 156 32.22 20.19 -0.50
C ASP A 156 32.67 20.25 -1.98
N PRO A 157 32.24 21.27 -2.74
CA PRO A 157 32.64 21.43 -4.15
C PRO A 157 34.10 21.87 -4.34
N ASN A 158 34.79 22.31 -3.28
CA ASN A 158 36.13 22.88 -3.34
C ASN A 158 37.24 21.91 -2.89
N ILE A 159 36.92 20.63 -2.72
CA ILE A 159 37.92 19.61 -2.43
C ILE A 159 38.92 19.54 -3.59
N ARG A 160 40.21 19.61 -3.25
CA ARG A 160 41.33 19.55 -4.20
C ARG A 160 41.72 18.10 -4.48
#